data_AF-A0A8S2QS63-F1
#
_entry.id   AF-A0A8S2QS63-F1
#
_cell.length_a   1.000
_cell.length_b   1.000
_cell.length_c   1.000
_cell.angle_alpha   90.00
_cell.angle_beta   90.00
_cell.angle_gamma   90.00
#
_symmetry.space_group_name_H-M   'P 1'
#
loop_
_entity.id
_entity.type
_entity.pdbx_description
1 polymer ?
#
loop_
_entity_poly.entity_id
_entity_poly.type
_entity_poly.pdbx_seq_one_letter_code
_entity_poly.pdbx_strand_id
1 'polypeptide(L)'
;MGDFNKDNHTHFVVASYGTKTVDILLGNGDGTFAFQISYGNGLSLAAFVVAAGDFNSDGQSEIVVAYNDSDNAMIQTAYDTGIFCK
;
A
#
# COMPACT_ATOMS: atom_id res chain seq x y z
N MET A 1 -0.88 4.96 6.90
CA MET A 1 -0.34 4.12 7.99
C MET A 1 -1.42 3.13 8.36
N GLY A 2 -1.06 1.89 8.72
CA GLY A 2 -2.02 0.84 9.08
C GLY A 2 -1.34 -0.47 9.46
N ASP A 3 -2.11 -1.43 9.93
CA ASP A 3 -1.64 -2.82 10.12
C ASP A 3 -1.99 -3.66 8.89
N PHE A 4 -1.01 -3.90 8.01
CA PHE A 4 -1.23 -4.57 6.73
C PHE A 4 -0.97 -6.08 6.77
N ASN A 5 -0.53 -6.66 7.89
CA ASN A 5 -0.18 -8.08 8.02
C ASN A 5 -0.75 -8.74 9.31
N LYS A 6 -1.54 -7.99 10.11
CA LYS A 6 -2.14 -8.42 11.39
C LYS A 6 -1.11 -8.78 12.46
N ASP A 7 0.05 -8.12 12.47
CA ASP A 7 1.08 -8.31 13.49
C ASP A 7 0.98 -7.31 14.66
N ASN A 8 -0.04 -6.44 14.67
CA ASN A 8 -0.25 -5.34 15.62
C ASN A 8 0.83 -4.25 15.59
N HIS A 9 1.65 -4.16 14.55
CA HIS A 9 2.58 -3.06 14.34
C HIS A 9 2.06 -2.07 13.29
N THR A 10 2.45 -0.81 13.48
CA THR A 10 2.14 0.22 12.48
C THR A 10 3.11 0.09 11.31
N HIS A 11 2.56 -0.08 10.12
CA HIS A 11 3.30 -0.09 8.86
C HIS A 11 3.02 1.21 8.09
N PHE A 12 3.94 1.54 7.17
CA PHE A 12 3.80 2.68 6.26
C PHE A 12 3.56 2.21 4.84
N VAL A 13 2.76 2.99 4.12
CA VAL A 13 2.59 2.88 2.68
C VAL A 13 2.98 4.22 2.06
N VAL A 14 3.79 4.16 1.00
CA VAL A 14 4.33 5.32 0.31
C VAL A 14 4.00 5.22 -1.17
N ALA A 15 3.38 6.27 -1.71
CA ALA A 15 3.24 6.43 -3.15
C ALA A 15 4.51 7.08 -3.71
N SER A 16 5.25 6.34 -4.51
CA SER A 16 6.50 6.82 -5.12
C SER A 16 6.26 7.20 -6.57
N TYR A 17 6.03 8.50 -6.80
CA TYR A 17 5.74 9.03 -8.12
C TYR A 17 6.87 8.77 -9.14
N GLY A 18 8.13 8.98 -8.73
CA GLY A 18 9.29 8.86 -9.61
C GLY A 18 9.57 7.43 -10.07
N THR A 19 9.41 6.45 -9.17
CA THR A 19 9.60 5.02 -9.48
C THR A 19 8.33 4.34 -9.97
N LYS A 20 7.18 5.03 -9.90
CA LYS A 20 5.86 4.51 -10.26
C LYS A 20 5.47 3.26 -9.44
N THR A 21 5.89 3.24 -8.18
CA THR A 21 5.65 2.14 -7.25
C THR A 21 4.82 2.58 -6.06
N VAL A 22 4.22 1.60 -5.40
CA VAL A 22 3.74 1.70 -4.03
C VAL A 22 4.66 0.88 -3.15
N ASP A 23 5.20 1.51 -2.13
CA ASP A 23 6.19 0.93 -1.24
C ASP A 23 5.57 0.72 0.14
N ILE A 24 5.72 -0.49 0.70
CA ILE A 24 5.25 -0.83 2.05
C ILE A 24 6.47 -1.04 2.94
N LEU A 25 6.57 -0.26 4.03
CA LEU A 25 7.60 -0.41 5.04
C LEU A 25 7.00 -1.05 6.27
N LEU A 26 7.53 -2.21 6.65
CA LEU A 26 6.95 -2.97 7.76
C LEU A 26 7.50 -2.47 9.11
N GLY A 27 6.65 -2.06 10.06
CA GLY A 27 7.10 -1.66 11.39
C GLY A 27 7.44 -2.87 12.26
N ASN A 28 8.51 -2.75 13.04
CA ASN A 28 8.93 -3.81 13.98
C ASN A 28 8.34 -3.63 15.40
N GLY A 29 7.50 -2.61 15.62
CA GLY A 29 6.92 -2.29 16.93
C GLY A 29 7.82 -1.48 17.87
N ASP A 30 9.10 -1.33 17.56
CA ASP A 30 10.09 -0.56 18.33
C ASP A 30 10.38 0.84 17.75
N GLY A 31 9.57 1.28 16.78
CA GLY A 31 9.77 2.52 16.03
C GLY A 31 10.74 2.39 14.85
N THR A 32 11.32 1.21 14.62
CA THR A 32 12.08 0.90 13.41
C THR A 32 11.20 0.25 12.33
N PHE A 33 11.67 0.31 11.09
CA PHE A 33 10.99 -0.27 9.93
C PHE A 33 11.91 -1.25 9.21
N ALA A 34 11.40 -2.45 8.96
CA ALA A 34 12.02 -3.48 8.15
C ALA A 34 11.82 -3.22 6.64
N PHE A 35 12.34 -4.17 5.85
CA PHE A 35 12.50 -4.10 4.41
C PHE A 35 11.25 -3.61 3.65
N GLN A 36 11.53 -2.77 2.65
CA GLN A 36 10.56 -2.18 1.73
C GLN A 36 10.08 -3.23 0.72
N ILE A 37 8.78 -3.50 0.70
CA ILE A 37 8.17 -4.23 -0.42
C ILE A 37 7.66 -3.20 -1.44
N SER A 38 8.24 -3.21 -2.64
CA SER A 38 7.87 -2.33 -3.75
C SER A 38 6.95 -3.03 -4.73
N TYR A 39 5.79 -2.45 -4.99
CA TYR A 39 4.83 -2.94 -5.95
C TYR A 39 4.72 -1.98 -7.14
N GLY A 40 5.05 -2.49 -8.32
CA GLY A 40 4.70 -1.83 -9.58
C GLY A 40 3.27 -2.19 -9.97
N ASN A 41 2.51 -1.22 -10.49
CA ASN A 41 1.15 -1.48 -10.97
C ASN A 41 1.09 -2.19 -12.33
N GLY A 42 2.23 -2.39 -13.00
CA GLY A 42 2.31 -2.97 -14.35
C GLY A 42 1.76 -2.08 -15.47
N LEU A 43 1.19 -0.92 -15.13
CA LEU A 43 0.49 0.00 -16.05
C LEU A 43 1.34 1.21 -16.44
N SER A 44 2.59 1.32 -15.95
CA SER A 44 3.47 2.49 -16.15
C SER A 44 2.87 3.82 -15.65
N LEU A 45 1.84 3.77 -14.81
CA LEU A 45 1.21 4.94 -14.19
C LEU A 45 1.88 5.25 -12.86
N ALA A 46 2.02 6.53 -12.53
CA ALA A 46 2.56 6.93 -11.24
C ALA A 46 1.49 6.83 -10.15
N ALA A 47 1.82 6.18 -9.03
CA ALA A 47 1.00 6.27 -7.83
C ALA A 47 0.96 7.74 -7.38
N PHE A 48 -0.25 8.28 -7.23
CA PHE A 48 -0.46 9.70 -6.93
C PHE A 48 -0.93 9.90 -5.50
N VAL A 49 -1.88 9.09 -5.05
CA VAL A 49 -2.41 9.14 -3.69
C VAL A 49 -2.56 7.72 -3.15
N VAL A 50 -2.29 7.56 -1.86
CA VAL A 50 -2.57 6.34 -1.10
C VAL A 50 -3.45 6.66 0.09
N ALA A 51 -4.40 5.77 0.38
CA ALA A 51 -5.17 5.74 1.62
C ALA A 51 -5.02 4.37 2.26
N ALA A 52 -5.08 4.33 3.58
CA ALA A 52 -5.00 3.10 4.36
C ALA A 52 -6.07 3.12 5.45
N GLY A 53 -6.71 1.97 5.68
CA GLY A 53 -7.74 1.80 6.71
C GLY A 53 -8.36 0.41 6.63
N ASP A 54 -9.00 -0.01 7.72
CA ASP A 54 -9.84 -1.21 7.74
C ASP A 54 -11.20 -0.85 7.12
N PHE A 55 -11.34 -1.13 5.82
CA PHE A 55 -12.53 -0.82 5.03
C PHE A 55 -13.51 -1.99 4.96
N ASN A 56 -13.05 -3.22 5.25
CA ASN A 56 -13.87 -4.44 5.23
C ASN A 56 -14.29 -4.94 6.63
N SER A 57 -13.81 -4.29 7.70
CA SER A 57 -14.04 -4.62 9.11
C SER A 57 -13.50 -5.99 9.55
N ASP A 58 -12.39 -6.44 8.96
CA ASP A 58 -11.76 -7.74 9.27
C ASP A 58 -10.55 -7.63 10.21
N GLY A 59 -10.23 -6.40 10.64
CA GLY A 59 -9.10 -6.08 11.51
C GLY A 59 -7.74 -6.01 10.82
N GLN A 60 -7.67 -6.21 9.50
CA GLN A 60 -6.54 -5.76 8.67
C GLN A 60 -6.82 -4.35 8.18
N SER A 61 -5.77 -3.56 7.98
CA SER A 61 -5.89 -2.39 7.13
C SER A 61 -5.70 -2.79 5.67
N GLU A 62 -6.53 -2.29 4.77
CA GLU A 62 -6.29 -2.35 3.34
C GLU A 62 -5.64 -1.05 2.84
N ILE A 63 -5.05 -1.15 1.65
CA ILE A 63 -4.45 -0.03 0.92
C ILE A 63 -5.30 0.27 -0.31
N VAL A 64 -5.64 1.54 -0.50
CA VAL A 64 -6.26 2.06 -1.73
C VAL A 64 -5.27 2.97 -2.42
N VAL A 65 -5.06 2.76 -3.71
CA VAL A 65 -4.12 3.54 -4.53
C VAL A 65 -4.87 4.21 -5.65
N ALA A 66 -4.66 5.52 -5.79
CA ALA A 66 -5.07 6.27 -6.97
C ALA A 66 -3.85 6.51 -7.86
N TYR A 67 -3.98 6.14 -9.13
CA TYR A 67 -2.96 6.38 -10.15
C TYR A 67 -3.36 7.59 -10.99
N ASN A 68 -2.37 8.42 -11.32
CA ASN A 68 -2.55 9.47 -12.31
C ASN A 68 -2.25 8.87 -13.69
N ASP A 69 -3.29 8.73 -14.51
CA ASP A 69 -3.13 8.73 -15.96
C ASP A 69 -3.44 10.15 -16.46
N SER A 70 -2.78 10.54 -17.55
CA SER A 70 -2.65 11.92 -18.03
C SER A 70 -3.99 12.68 -18.14
N ASP A 71 -5.11 11.96 -18.22
CA ASP A 71 -6.46 12.51 -18.28
C ASP A 71 -7.46 11.90 -17.26
N ASN A 72 -7.08 10.91 -16.43
CA ASN A 72 -8.02 10.22 -15.51
C ASN A 72 -7.35 9.72 -14.20
N ALA A 73 -8.10 9.77 -13.09
CA ALA A 73 -7.74 9.10 -11.85
C ALA A 73 -8.34 7.69 -11.83
N MET A 74 -7.50 6.66 -11.87
CA MET A 74 -7.94 5.27 -11.69
C MET A 74 -7.79 4.89 -10.22
N ILE A 75 -8.89 4.50 -9.58
CA ILE A 75 -8.90 3.95 -8.22
C ILE A 75 -8.81 2.42 -8.33
N GLN A 76 -7.73 1.84 -7.82
CA GLN A 76 -7.63 0.40 -7.63
C GLN A 76 -7.89 0.09 -6.16
N THR A 77 -9.04 -0.53 -5.88
CA THR A 77 -9.47 -0.87 -4.52
C THR A 77 -8.89 -2.20 -4.04
N ALA A 78 -8.38 -2.14 -2.81
CA ALA A 78 -8.26 -3.18 -1.79
C ALA A 78 -7.50 -4.45 -2.18
N TYR A 79 -6.22 -4.45 -1.84
CA TYR A 79 -5.45 -5.67 -1.64
C TYR A 79 -5.73 -6.18 -0.22
N ASP A 80 -6.59 -7.20 -0.10
CA ASP A 80 -6.68 -8.06 1.08
C ASP A 80 -5.41 -8.92 1.09
N THR A 81 -4.50 -8.67 2.03
CA THR A 81 -3.16 -9.26 2.02
C THR A 81 -3.13 -10.68 2.59
N GLY A 82 -4.30 -11.35 2.67
CA GLY A 82 -4.41 -12.73 3.14
C GLY A 82 -3.46 -13.72 2.46
N ILE A 83 -3.04 -13.50 1.20
CA ILE A 83 -2.00 -14.30 0.53
C ILE A 83 -1.29 -13.44 -0.52
N PHE A 84 -0.05 -13.02 -0.26
CA PHE A 84 0.85 -12.59 -1.36
C PHE A 84 1.47 -13.82 -2.01
N CYS A 85 0.70 -14.52 -2.85
CA CYS A 85 1.28 -15.39 -3.88
C CYS A 85 1.06 -14.75 -5.24
N LYS A 86 2.11 -14.82 -6.04
CA LYS A 86 2.03 -14.69 -7.49
C LYS A 86 1.23 -15.84 -8.08
#